data_AF-A0A6G2BHY2-F1
#
_entry.id   AF-A0A6G2BHY2-F1
#
_cell.length_a   1.000
_cell.length_b   1.000
_cell.length_c   1.000
_cell.angle_alpha   90.00
_cell.angle_beta   90.00
_cell.angle_gamma   90.00
#
_symmetry.space_group_name_H-M   'P 1'
#
loop_
_entity.id
_entity.type
_entity.pdbx_description
1 polymer ?
#
loop_
_entity_poly.entity_id
_entity_poly.type
_entity_poly.pdbx_seq_one_letter_code
_entity_poly.pdbx_strand_id
1 'polypeptide(L)'
;MLLYTTRGCFRNPTRGLGRIMARARVAAPVRVLPEPVRFGDREFTEGCALEIEALAPFRAGRVLRDLVPRLSVFPDPASRSVRLRRTALTVPERDAELIERELAPHLVPYADAIDGYRAV
;
A
#
# COMPACT_ATOMS: atom_id res chain seq x y z
N MET A 1 -0.97 8.52 5.26
CA MET A 1 -0.30 7.71 4.21
C MET A 1 -1.03 6.40 4.05
N LEU A 2 -1.06 5.82 2.84
CA LEU A 2 -1.74 4.56 2.54
C LEU A 2 -0.72 3.50 2.10
N LEU A 3 -0.88 2.27 2.59
CA LEU A 3 -0.01 1.14 2.21
C LEU A 3 -0.65 0.28 1.14
N TYR A 4 0.10 -0.04 0.09
CA TYR A 4 -0.34 -0.84 -1.06
C TYR A 4 0.49 -2.12 -1.20
N THR A 5 -0.18 -3.25 -1.33
CA THR A 5 0.42 -4.53 -1.73
C THR A 5 0.41 -4.67 -3.24
N THR A 6 1.55 -5.04 -3.80
CA THR A 6 1.69 -5.27 -5.23
C THR A 6 0.94 -6.53 -5.67
N ARG A 7 0.65 -6.60 -6.97
CA ARG A 7 0.07 -7.79 -7.59
C ARG A 7 0.96 -9.00 -7.31
N GLY A 8 0.36 -10.15 -6.99
CA GLY A 8 1.10 -11.39 -6.73
C GLY A 8 1.77 -11.48 -5.36
N CYS A 9 1.70 -10.44 -4.52
CA CYS A 9 2.24 -10.43 -3.15
C CYS A 9 1.75 -11.64 -2.31
N PHE A 10 0.54 -12.14 -2.58
CA PHE A 10 -0.04 -13.29 -1.86
C PHE A 10 0.17 -14.65 -2.56
N ARG A 11 1.28 -14.85 -3.29
CA ARG A 11 1.68 -16.12 -3.93
C ARG A 11 0.64 -16.73 -4.90
N ASN A 12 -0.20 -15.89 -5.51
CA ASN A 12 -1.07 -16.28 -6.62
C ASN A 12 -1.01 -15.18 -7.71
N PRO A 13 -0.08 -15.27 -8.68
CA PRO A 13 0.22 -14.18 -9.62
C PRO A 13 -0.90 -13.93 -10.64
N THR A 14 -1.75 -14.91 -10.92
CA THR A 14 -2.87 -14.77 -11.87
C THR A 14 -4.16 -14.23 -11.23
N ARG A 15 -4.34 -14.39 -9.91
CA ARG A 15 -5.51 -13.87 -9.17
C ARG A 15 -5.22 -12.76 -8.16
N GLY A 16 -3.97 -12.57 -7.76
CA GLY A 16 -3.59 -11.68 -6.67
C GLY A 16 -3.64 -10.22 -7.10
N LEU A 17 -4.79 -9.58 -6.97
CA LEU A 17 -4.96 -8.15 -7.23
C LEU A 17 -4.20 -7.32 -6.20
N GLY A 18 -3.61 -6.21 -6.64
CA GLY A 18 -2.97 -5.27 -5.73
C GLY A 18 -4.01 -4.56 -4.86
N ARG A 19 -3.71 -4.43 -3.57
CA ARG A 19 -4.66 -3.95 -2.56
C ARG A 19 -4.07 -2.82 -1.73
N ILE A 20 -4.85 -1.79 -1.49
CA ILE A 20 -4.59 -0.85 -0.41
C ILE A 20 -5.02 -1.56 0.88
N MET A 21 -4.12 -1.66 1.86
CA MET A 21 -4.31 -2.53 3.02
C MET A 21 -4.20 -1.83 4.37
N ALA A 22 -3.64 -0.62 4.43
CA ALA A 22 -3.45 0.03 5.71
C ALA A 22 -3.46 1.55 5.58
N ARG A 23 -3.81 2.19 6.70
CA ARG A 23 -3.53 3.60 6.95
C ARG A 23 -2.34 3.69 7.89
N ALA A 24 -1.40 4.56 7.56
CA ALA A 24 -0.19 4.77 8.33
C ALA A 24 0.19 6.25 8.34
N ARG A 25 0.99 6.63 9.32
CA ARG A 25 1.66 7.95 9.38
C ARG A 25 3.17 7.78 9.45
N VAL A 26 3.86 8.80 8.95
CA VAL A 26 5.31 8.90 9.13
C VAL A 26 5.56 9.28 10.60
N ALA A 27 6.27 8.42 11.31
CA ALA A 27 6.54 8.56 12.74
C ALA A 27 7.90 9.22 13.02
N ALA A 28 8.80 9.23 12.03
CA ALA A 28 10.10 9.90 12.12
C ALA A 28 10.54 10.42 10.74
N PRO A 29 11.40 11.46 10.67
CA PRO A 29 11.96 11.94 9.41
C PRO A 29 12.70 10.84 8.64
N VAL A 30 12.83 11.04 7.32
CA VAL A 30 13.67 10.21 6.46
C VAL A 30 15.13 10.35 6.89
N ARG A 31 15.83 9.23 6.98
CA ARG A 31 17.26 9.15 7.32
C ARG A 31 17.96 8.10 6.49
N VAL A 32 19.27 8.24 6.35
CA VAL A 32 20.12 7.15 5.87
C VAL A 32 20.04 5.99 6.84
N LEU A 33 19.83 4.79 6.32
CA LEU A 33 19.77 3.57 7.10
C LEU A 33 21.20 3.09 7.40
N PRO A 34 21.50 2.67 8.65
CA PRO A 34 22.81 2.11 8.99
C PRO A 34 23.13 0.86 8.17
N GLU A 35 22.09 0.09 7.84
CA GLU A 35 22.16 -1.07 6.96
C GLU A 35 21.12 -0.89 5.84
N PRO A 36 21.52 -0.88 4.56
CA PRO A 36 20.59 -0.81 3.45
C PRO A 36 19.62 -2.00 3.45
N VAL A 37 18.35 -1.74 3.15
CA VAL A 37 17.34 -2.78 3.02
C VAL A 37 17.25 -3.21 1.57
N ARG A 38 17.34 -4.52 1.30
CA ARG A 38 17.28 -5.07 -0.07
C ARG A 38 15.99 -5.86 -0.31
N PHE A 39 15.29 -5.53 -1.38
CA PHE A 39 14.12 -6.26 -1.87
C PHE A 39 14.36 -6.69 -3.32
N GLY A 40 14.63 -7.98 -3.53
CA GLY A 40 14.99 -8.49 -4.86
C GLY A 40 16.30 -7.88 -5.36
N ASP A 41 16.25 -7.24 -6.51
CA ASP A 41 17.35 -6.51 -7.16
C ASP A 41 17.46 -5.04 -6.73
N ARG A 42 16.54 -4.55 -5.88
CA ARG A 42 16.51 -3.16 -5.44
C ARG A 42 17.07 -3.01 -4.03
N GLU A 43 17.91 -2.01 -3.85
CA GLU A 43 18.49 -1.61 -2.57
C GLU A 43 17.94 -0.23 -2.15
N PHE A 44 17.66 -0.09 -0.86
CA PHE A 44 17.11 1.10 -0.25
C PHE A 44 18.04 1.55 0.88
N THR A 45 18.74 2.67 0.66
CA THR A 45 19.70 3.25 1.60
C THR A 45 19.07 4.29 2.53
N GLU A 46 17.85 4.74 2.23
CA GLU A 46 17.09 5.72 3.00
C GLU A 46 15.75 5.13 3.45
N GLY A 47 15.30 5.52 4.64
CA GLY A 47 14.03 5.08 5.19
C GLY A 47 13.51 5.98 6.30
N CYS A 48 12.27 5.73 6.71
CA CYS A 48 11.63 6.41 7.83
C CYS A 48 10.83 5.41 8.68
N ALA A 49 10.57 5.78 9.93
CA ALA A 49 9.66 5.00 10.76
C ALA A 49 8.22 5.26 10.32
N LEU A 50 7.45 4.19 10.17
CA LEU A 50 6.02 4.25 9.88
C LEU A 50 5.26 3.65 11.06
N GLU A 51 4.19 4.34 11.46
CA GLU A 51 3.23 3.80 12.41
C GLU A 51 1.97 3.40 11.65
N ILE A 52 1.58 2.14 11.76
CA ILE A 52 0.34 1.63 11.15
C ILE A 52 -0.79 1.90 12.13
N GLU A 53 -1.67 2.81 11.75
CA GLU A 53 -2.81 3.23 12.58
C GLU A 53 -3.95 2.23 12.51
N ALA A 54 -4.19 1.67 11.32
CA ALA A 54 -5.21 0.67 11.09
C ALA A 54 -4.84 -0.21 9.91
N LEU A 55 -5.23 -1.48 9.97
CA LEU A 55 -4.81 -2.53 9.07
C LEU A 55 -6.03 -3.36 8.65
N ALA A 56 -6.16 -3.64 7.35
CA ALA A 56 -7.16 -4.58 6.89
C ALA A 56 -6.73 -6.01 7.24
N PRO A 57 -7.65 -6.93 7.58
CA PRO A 57 -7.32 -8.34 7.74
C PRO A 57 -6.61 -8.90 6.50
N PHE A 58 -5.85 -9.99 6.69
CA PHE A 58 -5.07 -10.60 5.61
C PHE A 58 -5.91 -10.83 4.35
N ARG A 59 -5.44 -10.29 3.21
CA ARG A 59 -6.10 -10.32 1.88
C ARG A 59 -7.46 -9.59 1.80
N ALA A 60 -7.90 -8.90 2.85
CA ALA A 60 -9.18 -8.20 2.89
C ALA A 60 -9.12 -6.72 2.48
N GLY A 61 -7.92 -6.17 2.21
CA GLY A 61 -7.76 -4.77 1.79
C GLY A 61 -8.47 -4.43 0.46
N ARG A 62 -8.66 -3.13 0.21
CA ARG A 62 -9.39 -2.61 -0.95
C ARG A 62 -8.62 -2.82 -2.25
N VAL A 63 -9.26 -3.44 -3.24
CA VAL A 63 -8.66 -3.66 -4.56
C VAL A 63 -8.50 -2.33 -5.29
N LEU A 64 -7.26 -1.94 -5.58
CA LEU A 64 -6.99 -0.65 -6.23
C LEU A 64 -7.57 -0.59 -7.64
N ARG A 65 -7.56 -1.70 -8.38
CA ARG A 65 -8.08 -1.77 -9.76
C ARG A 65 -9.49 -1.21 -9.89
N ASP A 66 -10.33 -1.49 -8.90
CA ASP A 66 -11.75 -1.17 -8.94
C ASP A 66 -12.00 0.31 -8.63
N LEU A 67 -11.01 0.99 -8.03
CA LEU A 67 -11.01 2.43 -7.80
C LEU A 67 -10.41 3.24 -8.97
N VAL A 68 -9.50 2.64 -9.76
CA VAL A 68 -8.76 3.33 -10.84
C VAL A 68 -9.62 4.20 -11.75
N PRO A 69 -10.81 3.77 -12.24
CA PRO A 69 -11.63 4.62 -13.11
C PRO A 69 -12.11 5.94 -12.48
N ARG A 70 -12.04 6.05 -11.15
CA ARG A 70 -12.49 7.21 -10.36
C ARG A 70 -11.33 8.06 -9.84
N LEU A 71 -10.09 7.66 -10.09
CA LEU A 71 -8.88 8.28 -9.54
C LEU A 71 -8.16 9.10 -10.61
N SER A 72 -8.04 10.40 -10.38
CA SER A 72 -7.39 11.34 -11.29
C SER A 72 -5.88 11.10 -11.44
N VAL A 73 -5.23 10.48 -10.45
CA VAL A 73 -3.80 10.08 -10.52
C VAL A 73 -3.53 9.06 -11.64
N PHE A 74 -4.57 8.36 -12.11
CA PHE A 74 -4.55 7.41 -13.22
C PHE A 74 -5.37 7.93 -14.42
N PRO A 75 -4.88 8.91 -15.18
CA PRO A 75 -5.61 9.49 -16.31
C PRO A 75 -5.90 8.49 -17.42
N ASP A 76 -5.06 7.45 -17.55
CA ASP A 76 -5.32 6.29 -18.39
C ASP A 76 -5.26 5.00 -17.54
N PRO A 77 -6.38 4.27 -17.39
CA PRO A 77 -6.43 3.03 -16.64
C PRO A 77 -5.46 1.94 -17.13
N ALA A 78 -5.12 1.92 -18.43
CA ALA A 78 -4.21 0.92 -19.00
C ALA A 78 -2.77 1.12 -18.52
N SER A 79 -2.32 2.38 -18.42
CA SER A 79 -0.97 2.75 -17.95
C SER A 79 -0.79 2.74 -16.42
N ARG A 80 -1.83 2.42 -15.62
CA ARG A 80 -1.73 2.42 -14.14
C ARG A 80 -0.55 1.65 -13.58
N SER A 81 -0.18 0.54 -14.23
CA SER A 81 0.89 -0.33 -13.76
C SER A 81 2.23 0.40 -13.80
N VAL A 82 2.44 1.26 -14.80
CA VAL A 82 3.64 2.10 -14.95
C VAL A 82 3.71 3.12 -13.82
N ARG A 83 2.58 3.74 -13.47
CA ARG A 83 2.50 4.69 -12.34
C ARG A 83 2.79 4.04 -10.98
N LEU A 84 2.55 2.74 -10.85
CA LEU A 84 2.81 1.96 -9.64
C LEU A 84 4.23 1.35 -9.58
N ARG A 85 5.06 1.48 -10.62
CA ARG A 85 6.47 1.00 -10.63
C ARG A 85 7.40 1.94 -9.86
N ARG A 86 7.00 2.34 -8.66
CA ARG A 86 7.74 3.24 -7.77
C ARG A 86 7.37 2.97 -6.32
N THR A 87 8.25 3.35 -5.41
CA THR A 87 8.08 3.08 -3.97
C THR A 87 6.96 3.89 -3.35
N ALA A 88 6.84 5.17 -3.74
CA ALA A 88 5.80 6.07 -3.29
C ALA A 88 5.14 6.76 -4.51
N LEU A 89 3.82 6.89 -4.46
CA LEU A 89 3.04 7.63 -5.44
C LEU A 89 2.28 8.73 -4.71
N THR A 90 2.62 9.98 -5.01
CA THR A 90 1.83 11.13 -4.56
C THR A 90 0.47 11.09 -5.25
N VAL A 91 -0.59 11.19 -4.46
CA VAL A 91 -1.97 11.24 -4.94
C VAL A 91 -2.56 12.61 -4.65
N PRO A 92 -3.41 13.16 -5.53
CA PRO A 92 -4.21 14.35 -5.23
C PRO A 92 -5.09 14.13 -3.98
N GLU A 93 -5.37 15.19 -3.25
CA GLU A 93 -6.19 15.12 -2.02
C GLU A 93 -7.54 14.45 -2.25
N ARG A 94 -8.25 14.84 -3.32
CA ARG A 94 -9.53 14.23 -3.72
C ARG A 94 -9.44 12.71 -3.94
N ASP A 95 -8.33 12.26 -4.53
CA ASP A 95 -8.08 10.83 -4.75
C ASP A 95 -7.80 10.13 -3.41
N ALA A 96 -7.04 10.77 -2.53
CA ALA A 96 -6.76 10.26 -1.19
C ALA A 96 -8.06 10.10 -0.37
N GLU A 97 -8.93 11.11 -0.35
CA GLU A 97 -10.23 11.06 0.32
C GLU A 97 -11.12 9.93 -0.20
N LEU A 98 -11.16 9.75 -1.53
CA LEU A 98 -11.89 8.65 -2.15
C LEU A 98 -11.31 7.30 -1.69
N ILE A 99 -9.99 7.14 -1.72
CA ILE A 99 -9.35 5.89 -1.29
C ILE A 99 -9.62 5.62 0.18
N GLU A 100 -9.49 6.63 1.05
CA GLU A 100 -9.73 6.48 2.48
C GLU A 100 -11.15 6.06 2.78
N ARG A 101 -12.15 6.72 2.17
CA ARG A 101 -13.55 6.35 2.32
C ARG A 101 -13.83 4.91 1.89
N GLU A 102 -13.22 4.47 0.80
CA GLU A 102 -13.40 3.11 0.26
C GLU A 102 -12.60 2.05 1.03
N LEU A 103 -11.54 2.46 1.73
CA LEU A 103 -10.71 1.58 2.55
C LEU A 103 -11.27 1.43 3.97
N ALA A 104 -11.85 2.48 4.55
CA ALA A 104 -12.29 2.52 5.94
C ALA A 104 -13.13 1.30 6.39
N PRO A 105 -14.09 0.77 5.61
CA PRO A 105 -14.87 -0.41 6.00
C PRO A 105 -14.06 -1.69 6.15
N HIS A 106 -12.84 -1.73 5.61
CA HIS A 106 -11.94 -2.88 5.67
C HIS A 106 -10.95 -2.80 6.83
N LEU A 107 -10.80 -1.63 7.47
CA LEU A 107 -9.77 -1.39 8.46
C LEU A 107 -10.23 -1.81 9.85
N VAL A 108 -9.36 -2.52 10.56
CA VAL A 108 -9.48 -2.82 11.99
C VAL A 108 -8.21 -2.35 12.71
N PRO A 109 -8.21 -2.26 14.06
CA PRO A 109 -6.98 -2.01 14.82
C PRO A 109 -5.85 -2.97 14.41
N TYR A 110 -4.60 -2.48 14.42
CA TYR A 110 -3.44 -3.26 13.99
C TYR A 110 -3.33 -4.62 14.72
N ALA A 111 -3.56 -4.62 16.03
CA ALA A 111 -3.48 -5.81 16.88
C ALA A 111 -4.47 -6.91 16.44
N ASP A 112 -5.62 -6.52 15.89
CA ASP A 112 -6.69 -7.46 15.51
C ASP A 112 -6.43 -8.10 14.13
N ALA A 113 -5.58 -7.51 13.29
CA ALA A 113 -5.31 -7.97 11.93
C ALA A 113 -3.93 -8.62 11.76
N ILE A 114 -2.94 -8.28 12.58
CA ILE A 114 -1.53 -8.58 12.30
C ILE A 114 -1.21 -10.08 12.26
N ASP A 115 -1.87 -10.90 13.08
CA ASP A 115 -1.54 -12.32 13.16
C ASP A 115 -1.80 -13.06 11.84
N GLY A 116 -2.81 -12.64 11.08
CA GLY A 116 -3.07 -13.18 9.75
C GLY A 116 -1.94 -12.92 8.74
N TYR A 117 -1.13 -11.88 8.95
CA TYR A 117 0.04 -11.57 8.11
C TYR A 117 1.29 -12.35 8.53
N ARG A 118 1.39 -12.74 9.81
CA ARG A 118 2.55 -13.47 10.36
C ARG A 118 2.51 -14.97 10.07
N ALA A 119 1.33 -15.52 9.79
CA ALA A 119 1.11 -16.95 9.58
C ALA A 119 1.48 -17.48 8.17
N VAL A 120 2.24 -16.74 7.35
CA VAL A 120 2.41 -16.98 5.89
C VAL A 120 3.87 -17.20 5.47
#